data_AF-A0A349DEF2-F1
#
_entry.id   AF-A0A349DEF2-F1
#
_cell.length_a   1.000
_cell.length_b   1.000
_cell.length_c   1.000
_cell.angle_alpha   90.00
_cell.angle_beta   90.00
_cell.angle_gamma   90.00
#
_symmetry.space_group_name_H-M   'P 1'
#
loop_
_entity.id
_entity.type
_entity.pdbx_description
1 polymer ?
#
loop_
_entity_poly.entity_id
_entity_poly.type
_entity_poly.pdbx_seq_one_letter_code
_entity_poly.pdbx_strand_id
1 'polypeptide(L)'
;MTRYEYAKAKYAEIGIDTEKVIETLANVPVSVHCWQGDDVTGFDSKQALSGGIQTTGNYPGKATTPEELMADIDKAFSLVPGKKKLNLHASYAIFEDGEFADRDKIEPKHFEKWVKFAKDREIGIDFNPT
;
A
#
# COMPACT_ATOMS: atom_id res chain seq x y z
N MET A 1 -14.75 29.06 -19.96
CA MET A 1 -13.41 28.70 -19.46
C MET A 1 -13.58 28.00 -18.11
N THR A 2 -13.09 26.77 -17.97
CA THR A 2 -13.14 26.02 -16.71
C THR A 2 -12.13 26.59 -15.70
N ARG A 3 -12.29 26.26 -14.41
CA ARG A 3 -11.31 26.65 -13.38
C ARG A 3 -9.89 26.15 -13.70
N TYR A 4 -9.78 24.96 -14.28
CA TYR A 4 -8.49 24.40 -14.69
C TYR A 4 -7.87 25.18 -15.86
N GLU A 5 -8.65 25.53 -16.88
CA GLU A 5 -8.15 26.33 -18.01
C GLU A 5 -7.61 27.69 -17.58
N TYR A 6 -8.29 28.35 -16.63
CA TYR A 6 -7.79 29.59 -16.02
C TYR A 6 -6.45 29.37 -15.30
N ALA A 7 -6.34 28.32 -14.49
CA ALA A 7 -5.11 28.00 -13.77
C ALA A 7 -3.96 27.66 -14.72
N LYS A 8 -4.22 26.86 -15.78
CA LYS A 8 -3.26 26.53 -16.83
C LYS A 8 -2.68 27.78 -17.49
N ALA A 9 -3.53 28.76 -17.82
CA ALA A 9 -3.07 30.04 -18.37
C ALA A 9 -2.18 30.81 -17.38
N LYS A 10 -2.54 30.83 -16.10
CA LYS A 10 -1.75 31.48 -15.04
C LYS A 10 -0.37 30.85 -14.84
N TYR A 11 -0.27 29.53 -14.88
CA TYR A 11 1.02 28.84 -14.80
C TYR A 11 1.88 29.03 -16.06
N ALA A 12 1.25 29.14 -17.24
CA ALA A 12 1.97 29.42 -18.48
C ALA A 12 2.63 30.80 -18.48
N GLU A 13 2.05 31.81 -17.80
CA GLU A 13 2.64 33.15 -17.65
C GLU A 13 4.02 33.13 -16.96
N ILE A 14 4.32 32.10 -16.16
CA ILE A 14 5.61 31.90 -15.49
C ILE A 14 6.43 30.74 -16.09
N GLY A 15 6.08 30.30 -17.30
CA GLY A 15 6.82 29.28 -18.05
C GLY A 15 6.58 27.84 -17.61
N ILE A 16 5.49 27.55 -16.89
CA ILE A 16 5.14 26.20 -16.44
C ILE A 16 4.09 25.58 -17.36
N ASP A 17 4.43 24.46 -18.00
CA ASP A 17 3.50 23.62 -18.75
C ASP A 17 2.82 22.62 -17.81
N THR A 18 1.58 22.91 -17.41
CA THR A 18 0.83 22.07 -16.47
C THR A 18 0.48 20.69 -17.05
N GLU A 19 0.32 20.56 -18.37
CA GLU A 19 0.01 19.25 -18.98
C GLU A 19 1.21 18.32 -18.84
N LYS A 20 2.40 18.82 -19.16
CA LYS A 20 3.66 18.06 -18.99
C LYS A 20 3.92 17.69 -17.53
N VAL A 21 3.60 18.59 -16.60
CA VAL A 21 3.74 18.32 -15.16
C VAL A 21 2.76 17.22 -14.72
N ILE A 22 1.50 17.27 -15.15
CA ILE A 22 0.50 16.24 -14.83
C ILE A 22 0.89 14.88 -15.44
N GLU A 23 1.38 14.86 -16.68
CA GLU A 23 1.89 13.64 -17.33
C GLU A 23 3.07 13.04 -16.55
N THR A 24 3.99 13.89 -16.09
CA THR A 24 5.12 13.46 -15.26
C THR A 24 4.62 12.88 -13.94
N LEU A 25 3.72 13.61 -13.24
CA LEU A 25 3.15 13.21 -11.96
C LEU A 25 2.41 11.87 -12.05
N ALA A 26 1.66 11.63 -13.13
CA ALA A 26 0.93 10.39 -13.35
C ALA A 26 1.84 9.15 -13.40
N ASN A 27 3.14 9.34 -13.70
CA ASN A 27 4.11 8.27 -13.86
C ASN A 27 5.00 8.03 -12.63
N VAL A 28 4.98 8.90 -11.62
CA VAL A 28 5.79 8.72 -10.39
C VAL A 28 5.06 7.75 -9.45
N PRO A 29 5.61 6.56 -9.17
CA PRO A 29 4.96 5.61 -8.27
C PRO A 29 5.12 6.01 -6.80
N VAL A 30 4.04 5.94 -6.03
CA VAL A 30 4.08 6.07 -4.57
C VAL A 30 3.97 4.68 -3.94
N SER A 31 4.91 4.33 -3.06
CA SER A 31 4.89 3.06 -2.33
C SER A 31 4.06 3.21 -1.05
N VAL A 32 2.89 2.59 -1.03
CA VAL A 32 1.90 2.71 0.05
C VAL A 32 2.12 1.58 1.04
N HIS A 33 2.15 1.91 2.32
CA HIS A 33 2.42 0.98 3.40
C HIS A 33 1.21 0.11 3.75
N CYS A 34 1.42 -1.21 3.83
CA CYS A 34 0.34 -2.16 4.13
C CYS A 34 -0.21 -2.01 5.54
N TRP A 35 0.64 -1.64 6.50
CA TRP A 35 0.32 -1.70 7.93
C TRP A 35 -0.69 -0.68 8.42
N GLN A 36 -1.06 0.29 7.58
CA GLN A 36 -2.14 1.21 7.91
C GLN A 36 -3.49 0.51 7.95
N GLY A 37 -3.71 -0.55 7.17
CA GLY A 37 -5.01 -1.19 7.07
C GLY A 37 -5.41 -2.02 8.30
N ASP A 38 -4.45 -2.41 9.13
CA ASP A 38 -4.65 -3.33 10.25
C ASP A 38 -3.96 -2.89 11.54
N ASP A 39 -3.57 -1.62 11.64
CA ASP A 39 -2.85 -1.06 12.79
C ASP A 39 -1.53 -1.78 13.12
N VAL A 40 -0.75 -2.16 12.10
CA VAL A 40 0.56 -2.83 12.28
C VAL A 40 0.43 -4.21 12.97
N THR A 41 -0.73 -4.84 12.91
CA THR A 41 -0.95 -6.14 13.57
C THR A 41 -0.16 -7.26 12.87
N GLY A 42 -0.21 -7.31 11.55
CA GLY A 42 0.30 -8.43 10.76
C GLY A 42 -0.57 -9.68 10.91
N PHE A 43 -0.10 -10.77 10.29
CA PHE A 43 -0.77 -12.08 10.27
C PHE A 43 0.09 -13.20 10.87
N ASP A 44 1.35 -12.91 11.22
CA ASP A 44 2.31 -13.88 11.78
C ASP A 44 2.17 -14.05 13.30
N SER A 45 1.51 -13.12 14.01
CA SER A 45 1.35 -13.18 15.45
C SER A 45 0.11 -12.41 15.94
N LYS A 46 -0.45 -12.81 17.09
CA LYS A 46 -1.55 -12.10 17.77
C LYS A 46 -1.07 -11.23 18.93
N GLN A 47 0.21 -10.87 18.95
CA GLN A 47 0.81 -10.13 20.06
C GLN A 47 0.52 -8.64 19.94
N ALA A 48 0.57 -7.93 21.08
CA ALA A 48 0.46 -6.48 21.09
C ALA A 48 1.69 -5.83 20.42
N LEU A 49 1.49 -4.64 19.85
CA LEU A 49 2.58 -3.84 19.29
C LEU A 49 3.68 -3.60 20.33
N SER A 50 4.92 -3.72 19.88
CA SER A 50 6.12 -3.50 20.68
C SER A 50 7.18 -2.75 19.87
N GLY A 51 8.41 -2.64 20.36
CA GLY A 51 9.49 -1.96 19.63
C GLY A 51 9.43 -0.43 19.67
N GLY A 52 8.64 0.15 20.59
CA GLY A 52 8.55 1.60 20.79
C GLY A 52 7.61 2.33 19.82
N ILE A 53 6.85 1.59 19.02
CA ILE A 53 5.81 2.12 18.13
C ILE A 53 4.42 1.78 18.66
N GLN A 54 3.45 2.65 18.40
CA GLN A 54 2.06 2.46 18.81
C GLN A 54 1.13 3.03 17.74
N THR A 55 0.04 2.33 17.48
CA THR A 55 -1.16 2.87 16.80
C THR A 55 -2.14 3.33 17.88
N THR A 56 -2.84 4.44 17.64
CA THR A 56 -3.70 5.08 18.65
C THR A 56 -5.09 5.32 18.11
N GLY A 57 -6.10 5.12 18.96
CA GLY A 57 -7.51 5.21 18.58
C GLY A 57 -8.13 3.82 18.40
N ASN A 58 -9.45 3.73 18.51
CA ASN A 58 -10.22 2.49 18.39
C ASN A 58 -11.27 2.61 17.28
N TYR A 59 -10.87 3.14 16.12
CA TYR A 59 -11.78 3.25 14.98
C TYR A 59 -12.14 1.83 14.49
N PRO A 60 -13.43 1.48 14.31
CA PRO A 60 -13.82 0.12 13.96
C PRO A 60 -13.47 -0.20 12.49
N GLY A 61 -13.36 -1.49 12.19
CA GLY A 61 -13.25 -1.98 10.80
C GLY A 61 -11.84 -2.14 10.26
N LYS A 62 -10.81 -2.20 11.12
CA LYS A 62 -9.46 -2.59 10.69
C LYS A 62 -9.49 -4.00 10.09
N ALA A 63 -8.67 -4.25 9.08
CA ALA A 63 -8.54 -5.57 8.49
C ALA A 63 -8.02 -6.59 9.52
N THR A 64 -8.59 -7.78 9.50
CA THR A 64 -8.23 -8.90 10.37
C THR A 64 -7.74 -10.12 9.59
N THR A 65 -7.91 -10.11 8.26
CA THR A 65 -7.41 -11.14 7.35
C THR A 65 -6.65 -10.53 6.16
N PRO A 66 -5.82 -11.33 5.46
CA PRO A 66 -5.19 -10.88 4.21
C PRO A 66 -6.19 -10.42 3.16
N GLU A 67 -7.33 -11.11 3.03
CA GLU A 67 -8.37 -10.80 2.04
C GLU A 67 -9.05 -9.46 2.34
N GLU A 68 -9.34 -9.18 3.61
CA GLU A 68 -9.87 -7.88 4.04
C GLU A 68 -8.87 -6.76 3.74
N LEU A 69 -7.59 -6.96 4.09
CA LEU A 69 -6.55 -5.96 3.85
C LEU A 69 -6.35 -5.69 2.34
N MET A 70 -6.37 -6.74 1.52
CA MET A 70 -6.32 -6.61 0.06
C MET A 70 -7.51 -5.83 -0.50
N ALA A 71 -8.72 -6.05 0.03
CA ALA A 71 -9.92 -5.31 -0.37
C ALA A 71 -9.86 -3.83 0.05
N ASP A 72 -9.32 -3.55 1.23
CA ASP A 72 -9.11 -2.17 1.71
C ASP A 72 -8.08 -1.42 0.85
N ILE A 73 -6.97 -2.09 0.50
CA ILE A 73 -5.96 -1.55 -0.41
C ILE A 73 -6.57 -1.25 -1.78
N ASP A 74 -7.39 -2.15 -2.32
CA ASP A 74 -8.12 -1.91 -3.58
C ASP A 74 -9.01 -0.69 -3.51
N LYS A 75 -9.77 -0.59 -2.43
CA LYS A 75 -10.68 0.53 -2.25
C LYS A 75 -9.89 1.83 -2.22
N ALA A 76 -8.80 1.90 -1.47
CA ALA A 76 -7.93 3.07 -1.42
C ALA A 76 -7.33 3.38 -2.80
N PHE A 77 -6.81 2.38 -3.51
CA PHE A 77 -6.17 2.55 -4.81
C PHE A 77 -7.13 3.01 -5.90
N SER A 78 -8.42 2.67 -5.78
CA SER A 78 -9.48 3.16 -6.68
C SER A 78 -9.75 4.67 -6.54
N LEU A 79 -9.41 5.25 -5.38
CA LEU A 79 -9.68 6.65 -5.04
C LEU A 79 -8.46 7.56 -5.24
N VAL A 80 -7.25 6.98 -5.30
CA VAL A 80 -5.99 7.73 -5.43
C VAL A 80 -5.51 7.63 -6.88
N PRO A 81 -5.24 8.74 -7.60
CA PRO A 81 -4.72 8.69 -8.97
C PRO A 81 -3.23 8.31 -9.03
N GLY A 82 -2.74 8.00 -10.22
CA GLY A 82 -1.31 7.73 -10.49
C GLY A 82 -0.90 6.27 -10.25
N LYS A 83 0.39 5.99 -10.43
CA LYS A 83 0.97 4.66 -10.20
C LYS A 83 1.23 4.42 -8.71
N LYS A 84 1.11 3.17 -8.28
CA LYS A 84 1.35 2.77 -6.88
C LYS A 84 2.31 1.59 -6.82
N LYS A 85 2.92 1.43 -5.66
CA LYS A 85 3.55 0.20 -5.19
C LYS A 85 2.97 -0.14 -3.82
N LEU A 86 3.07 -1.40 -3.44
CA LEU A 86 2.70 -1.87 -2.11
C LEU A 86 3.98 -2.14 -1.31
N ASN A 87 4.12 -1.49 -0.16
CA ASN A 87 5.23 -1.70 0.75
C ASN A 87 4.82 -2.70 1.84
N LEU A 88 5.36 -3.91 1.78
CA LEU A 88 5.04 -5.03 2.65
C LEU A 88 6.05 -5.18 3.79
N HIS A 89 5.57 -5.73 4.90
CA HIS A 89 6.38 -6.18 6.02
C HIS A 89 6.35 -7.70 6.13
N ALA A 90 7.42 -8.32 6.63
CA ALA A 90 7.53 -9.76 6.82
C ALA A 90 6.40 -10.36 7.68
N SER A 91 5.90 -9.59 8.64
CA SER A 91 4.74 -9.96 9.48
C SER A 91 3.44 -10.14 8.71
N TYR A 92 3.37 -9.75 7.42
CA TYR A 92 2.22 -9.97 6.54
C TYR A 92 2.36 -11.23 5.68
N ALA A 93 3.28 -12.14 6.04
CA ALA A 93 3.32 -13.49 5.48
C ALA A 93 1.94 -14.16 5.62
N ILE A 94 1.49 -14.83 4.55
CA ILE A 94 0.24 -15.58 4.53
C ILE A 94 0.58 -17.05 4.58
N PHE A 95 0.10 -17.72 5.63
CA PHE A 95 0.25 -19.15 5.84
C PHE A 95 -1.06 -19.87 5.51
N GLU A 96 -0.98 -21.02 4.84
CA GLU A 96 -2.15 -21.87 4.64
C GLU A 96 -2.55 -22.59 5.95
N ASP A 97 -3.74 -23.19 5.99
CA ASP A 97 -4.24 -23.85 7.20
C ASP A 97 -3.28 -24.92 7.73
N GLY A 98 -2.82 -24.71 8.97
CA GLY A 98 -1.87 -25.60 9.65
C GLY A 98 -0.39 -25.36 9.30
N GLU A 99 -0.10 -24.42 8.41
CA GLU A 99 1.26 -23.97 8.11
C GLU A 99 1.68 -22.84 9.06
N PHE A 100 2.96 -22.85 9.45
CA PHE A 100 3.60 -21.76 10.18
C PHE A 100 5.10 -21.81 9.88
N ALA A 101 5.72 -20.63 9.77
CA ALA A 101 7.17 -20.50 9.75
C ALA A 101 7.58 -19.34 10.67
N ASP A 102 8.63 -19.56 11.45
CA ASP A 102 9.27 -18.47 12.18
C ASP A 102 9.83 -17.41 11.21
N ARG A 103 10.03 -16.19 11.72
CA ARG A 103 10.46 -15.05 10.89
C ARG A 103 11.79 -15.26 10.17
N ASP A 104 12.69 -16.07 10.72
CA ASP A 104 13.96 -16.44 10.09
C ASP A 104 13.83 -17.59 9.07
N LYS A 105 12.63 -18.14 8.91
CA LYS A 105 12.27 -19.25 8.02
C LYS A 105 11.19 -18.89 7.01
N ILE A 106 10.81 -17.62 6.91
CA ILE A 106 9.88 -17.19 5.86
C ILE A 106 10.52 -17.30 4.47
N GLU A 107 9.72 -17.70 3.49
CA GLU A 107 10.14 -17.97 2.13
C GLU A 107 9.22 -17.25 1.13
N PRO A 108 9.61 -17.09 -0.14
CA PRO A 108 8.78 -16.45 -1.17
C PRO A 108 7.37 -17.05 -1.30
N LYS A 109 7.17 -18.35 -1.02
CA LYS A 109 5.85 -18.98 -1.04
C LYS A 109 4.84 -18.33 -0.10
N HIS A 110 5.27 -17.85 1.08
CA HIS A 110 4.37 -17.18 2.03
C HIS A 110 3.91 -15.79 1.56
N PHE A 111 4.43 -15.30 0.43
CA PHE A 111 4.05 -14.03 -0.20
C PHE A 111 3.47 -14.23 -1.61
N GLU A 112 3.23 -15.47 -2.04
CA GLU A 112 2.73 -15.76 -3.40
C GLU A 112 1.38 -15.06 -3.67
N LYS A 113 0.46 -15.08 -2.70
CA LYS A 113 -0.82 -14.37 -2.79
C LYS A 113 -0.64 -12.86 -2.95
N TRP A 114 0.34 -12.26 -2.27
CA TRP A 114 0.69 -10.84 -2.45
C TRP A 114 1.28 -10.55 -3.82
N VAL A 115 2.19 -11.40 -4.30
CA VAL A 115 2.76 -11.28 -5.65
C VAL A 115 1.67 -11.38 -6.71
N LYS A 116 0.73 -12.31 -6.55
CA LYS A 116 -0.44 -12.42 -7.42
C LYS A 116 -1.30 -11.16 -7.37
N PHE A 117 -1.64 -10.69 -6.17
CA PHE A 117 -2.40 -9.46 -5.96
C PHE A 117 -1.76 -8.26 -6.68
N ALA A 118 -0.44 -8.11 -6.57
CA ALA A 118 0.32 -7.04 -7.20
C ALA A 118 0.37 -7.16 -8.73
N LYS A 119 0.58 -8.37 -9.25
CA LYS A 119 0.58 -8.64 -10.70
C LYS A 119 -0.76 -8.35 -11.36
N ASP A 120 -1.86 -8.78 -10.74
CA ASP A 120 -3.22 -8.54 -11.26
C ASP A 120 -3.55 -7.04 -11.36
N ARG A 121 -2.80 -6.18 -10.66
CA ARG A 121 -2.97 -4.70 -10.61
C ARG A 121 -1.83 -3.93 -11.27
N GLU A 122 -0.86 -4.63 -11.85
CA GLU A 122 0.35 -4.04 -12.44
C GLU A 122 1.11 -3.09 -11.47
N ILE A 123 1.12 -3.42 -10.17
CA ILE A 123 1.85 -2.66 -9.14
C ILE A 123 3.12 -3.39 -8.72
N GLY A 124 4.13 -2.63 -8.30
CA GLY A 124 5.34 -3.19 -7.69
C GLY A 124 5.17 -3.50 -6.20
N ILE A 125 6.04 -4.35 -5.67
CA ILE A 125 6.16 -4.63 -4.22
C ILE A 125 7.51 -4.12 -3.71
N ASP A 126 7.50 -3.44 -2.58
CA ASP A 126 8.65 -3.20 -1.71
C ASP A 126 8.53 -4.07 -0.45
N PHE A 127 9.64 -4.33 0.25
CA PHE A 127 9.67 -5.31 1.34
C PHE A 127 10.55 -4.90 2.51
N ASN A 128 10.13 -5.25 3.72
CA ASN A 128 10.84 -4.97 4.97
C ASN A 128 10.83 -6.22 5.87
N PRO A 129 11.95 -6.54 6.53
CA PRO A 129 11.90 -7.47 7.68
C PRO A 129 11.09 -6.84 8.83
N THR A 130 10.54 -7.68 9.72
CA THR A 130 9.77 -7.26 10.91
C THR A 130 10.29 -7.91 12.18
#